data_AF-A0A4Y9F121-F1
#
_entry.id   AF-A0A4Y9F121-F1
#
_cell.length_a   1.000
_cell.length_b   1.000
_cell.length_c   1.000
_cell.angle_alpha   90.00
_cell.angle_beta   90.00
_cell.angle_gamma   90.00
#
_symmetry.space_group_name_H-M   'P 1'
#
loop_
_entity.id
_entity.type
_entity.pdbx_description
1 polymer ?
#
loop_
_entity_poly.entity_id
_entity_poly.type
_entity_poly.pdbx_seq_one_letter_code
_entity_poly.pdbx_strand_id
1 'polypeptide(L)' 'MSLDQLKELLASYLPQGSQDLDPFSSIFDAGLDSMGAFLLLDDLAAAGYQIEFTDFVAHPTLQFLREATA' A
#
# COMPACT_ATOMS: atom_id res chain seq x y z
N MET A 1 -6.29 9.17 -4.80
CA MET A 1 -7.11 8.08 -5.36
C MET A 1 -8.19 7.73 -4.35
N SER A 2 -9.26 7.03 -4.74
CA SER A 2 -10.25 6.58 -3.75
C SER A 2 -9.71 5.41 -2.91
N LEU A 3 -10.28 5.19 -1.72
CA LEU A 3 -9.91 4.06 -0.86
C LEU A 3 -10.14 2.72 -1.56
N ASP A 4 -11.20 2.60 -2.36
CA ASP A 4 -11.51 1.39 -3.11
C ASP A 4 -10.44 1.10 -4.17
N GLN A 5 -10.00 2.14 -4.90
CA GLN A 5 -8.90 2.01 -5.88
C GLN A 5 -7.59 1.60 -5.22
N LEU A 6 -7.27 2.18 -4.06
CA LEU A 6 -6.07 1.81 -3.30
C LEU A 6 -6.14 0.34 -2.84
N LYS A 7 -7.30 -0.10 -2.35
CA LYS A 7 -7.52 -1.49 -1.95
C LYS A 7 -7.42 -2.44 -3.14
N GLU A 8 -7.98 -2.09 -4.30
CA GLU A 8 -7.86 -2.89 -5.53
C GLU A 8 -6.39 -3.02 -5.97
N LEU A 9 -5.62 -1.92 -5.92
CA LEU A 9 -4.19 -1.93 -6.22
C LEU A 9 -3.43 -2.85 -5.26
N LEU A 10 -3.64 -2.68 -3.96
CA LEU A 10 -3.03 -3.50 -2.91
C LEU A 10 -3.40 -4.98 -3.01
N ALA A 11 -4.63 -5.31 -3.45
CA ALA A 11 -5.08 -6.69 -3.59
C ALA A 11 -4.23 -7.48 -4.60
N SER A 12 -3.65 -6.82 -5.60
CA SER A 12 -2.75 -7.43 -6.59
C SER A 12 -1.43 -7.91 -5.98
N TYR A 13 -1.05 -7.37 -4.82
CA TYR A 13 0.20 -7.63 -4.13
C TYR A 13 0.04 -8.46 -2.86
N LEU A 14 -1.19 -8.77 -2.47
CA LEU A 14 -1.51 -9.50 -1.24
C LEU A 14 -2.11 -10.86 -1.55
N PRO A 15 -1.59 -11.95 -0.99
CA PRO A 15 -2.07 -13.31 -1.29
C PRO A 15 -3.52 -13.55 -0.84
N GLN A 16 -3.99 -12.85 0.19
CA GLN A 16 -5.35 -12.96 0.73
C GLN A 16 -6.29 -11.83 0.25
N GLY A 17 -5.79 -10.92 -0.61
CA GLY A 17 -6.47 -9.66 -0.96
C GLY A 17 -6.38 -8.59 0.14
N SER A 18 -7.08 -7.47 -0.05
CA SER A 18 -7.00 -6.26 0.79
C SER A 18 -8.26 -5.95 1.61
N GLN A 19 -9.27 -6.83 1.58
CA GLN A 19 -10.58 -6.53 2.16
C GLN A 19 -10.58 -6.49 3.70
N ASP A 20 -9.79 -7.35 4.34
CA ASP A 20 -9.69 -7.47 5.80
C ASP A 20 -8.44 -6.80 6.39
N LEU A 21 -7.79 -5.91 5.64
CA LEU A 21 -6.66 -5.12 6.19
C LEU A 21 -7.15 -4.18 7.28
N ASP A 22 -6.60 -4.35 8.49
CA ASP A 22 -6.69 -3.34 9.53
C ASP A 22 -5.89 -2.09 9.08
N PRO A 23 -6.53 -0.90 9.01
CA PRO A 23 -5.88 0.32 8.55
C PRO A 23 -4.61 0.70 9.29
N PHE A 24 -4.44 0.28 10.54
CA PHE A 24 -3.31 0.65 11.40
C PHE A 24 -2.28 -0.46 11.56
N SER A 25 -2.57 -1.66 11.07
CA SER A 25 -1.66 -2.79 11.09
C SER A 25 -0.66 -2.72 9.93
N SER A 26 0.48 -3.41 10.07
CA SER A 26 1.47 -3.49 9.00
C SER A 26 0.92 -4.29 7.82
N ILE A 27 1.04 -3.75 6.61
CA ILE A 27 0.69 -4.44 5.37
C ILE A 27 1.67 -5.62 5.12
N PHE A 28 2.88 -5.58 5.68
CA PHE A 28 3.80 -6.72 5.66
C PHE A 28 3.25 -7.93 6.43
N ASP A 29 2.53 -7.69 7.54
CA ASP A 29 1.88 -8.76 8.30
C ASP A 29 0.74 -9.42 7.50
N ALA A 30 0.16 -8.69 6.54
CA ALA A 30 -0.84 -9.19 5.61
C ALA A 30 -0.26 -9.98 4.42
N GLY A 31 1.07 -10.06 4.32
CA GLY A 31 1.76 -10.85 3.30
C GLY A 31 2.35 -10.06 2.13
N LEU A 32 2.39 -8.72 2.22
CA LEU A 32 3.21 -7.94 1.31
C LEU A 32 4.69 -8.25 1.57
N ASP A 33 5.47 -8.42 0.53
CA ASP A 33 6.93 -8.58 0.64
C ASP A 33 7.66 -7.32 0.14
N SER A 34 8.98 -7.30 0.25
CA SER A 34 9.78 -6.16 -0.19
C SER A 34 9.64 -5.87 -1.68
N MET A 35 9.47 -6.89 -2.52
CA MET A 35 9.34 -6.71 -3.97
C MET A 35 7.98 -6.16 -4.35
N GLY A 36 6.90 -6.69 -3.75
CA GLY A 36 5.55 -6.16 -3.86
C GLY A 36 5.46 -4.72 -3.35
N ALA A 37 6.18 -4.37 -2.28
CA ALA A 37 6.25 -2.99 -1.82
C ALA A 37 6.88 -2.06 -2.87
N PHE A 38 7.98 -2.45 -3.51
CA PHE A 38 8.58 -1.64 -4.58
C PHE A 38 7.64 -1.48 -5.78
N LEU A 39 6.99 -2.56 -6.22
CA LEU A 39 6.04 -2.52 -7.34
C LEU A 39 4.80 -1.68 -7.01
N LEU A 40 4.28 -1.79 -5.78
CA LEU A 40 3.19 -0.95 -5.29
C LEU A 40 3.56 0.53 -5.34
N LEU A 41 4.74 0.90 -4.86
CA LEU A 41 5.20 2.29 -4.90
C LEU A 41 5.44 2.79 -6.33
N ASP A 42 5.91 1.92 -7.23
CA ASP A 42 6.06 2.25 -8.66
C ASP A 42 4.71 2.53 -9.33
N ASP A 43 3.69 1.69 -9.07
CA ASP A 43 2.33 1.91 -9.55
C ASP A 43 1.71 3.20 -8.98
N LEU A 44 1.96 3.47 -7.70
CA LEU A 44 1.52 4.71 -7.05
C LEU A 44 2.20 5.93 -7.69
N ALA A 45 3.50 5.85 -7.97
CA ALA A 45 4.25 6.89 -8.66
C ALA A 45 3.73 7.11 -10.09
N ALA A 46 3.40 6.04 -10.82
CA ALA A 46 2.78 6.10 -12.14
C ALA A 46 1.38 6.75 -12.12
N ALA A 47 0.65 6.58 -11.01
CA ALA A 47 -0.62 7.27 -10.75
C ALA A 47 -0.45 8.72 -10.25
N GLY A 48 0.79 9.21 -10.10
CA GLY A 48 1.12 10.58 -9.70
C GLY A 48 1.38 10.77 -8.20
N TYR A 49 1.42 9.69 -7.41
CA TYR A 49 1.66 9.72 -5.97
C TYR A 49 3.10 9.34 -5.65
N GLN A 50 3.91 10.33 -5.31
CA GLN A 50 5.31 10.12 -4.94
C GLN A 50 5.38 9.81 -3.44
N ILE A 51 5.73 8.58 -3.10
CA ILE A 51 5.88 8.11 -1.72
C ILE A 51 7.28 7.58 -1.55
N GLU A 52 8.03 8.13 -0.59
CA GLU A 52 9.36 7.66 -0.29
C GLU A 52 9.31 6.28 0.38
N PHE A 53 10.16 5.36 -0.09
CA PHE A 53 10.22 4.01 0.45
C PHE A 53 10.57 4.01 1.95
N THR A 54 11.42 4.93 2.40
CA THR A 54 11.76 5.08 3.82
C THR A 54 10.56 5.45 4.68
N ASP A 55 9.68 6.31 4.18
CA ASP A 55 8.48 6.74 4.90
C ASP A 55 7.46 5.60 4.94
N PHE A 56 7.32 4.88 3.82
CA PHE A 56 6.46 3.69 3.76
C PHE A 56 6.93 2.61 4.73
N VAL A 57 8.22 2.29 4.78
CA VAL A 57 8.74 1.26 5.70
C VAL A 57 8.68 1.70 7.17
N ALA A 58 8.74 3.01 7.45
CA ALA A 58 8.52 3.54 8.80
C ALA A 58 7.06 3.40 9.25
N HIS A 59 6.10 3.52 8.33
CA HIS A 59 4.67 3.44 8.59
C HIS A 59 3.94 2.58 7.55
N PRO A 60 4.18 1.25 7.51
CA PRO A 60 3.73 0.38 6.42
C PRO A 60 2.26 0.01 6.59
N THR A 61 1.37 1.00 6.63
CA THR A 61 -0.05 0.85 6.97
C THR A 61 -0.92 1.33 5.83
N LEU A 62 -2.12 0.76 5.70
CA LEU A 62 -3.09 1.23 4.70
C LEU A 62 -3.49 2.68 4.98
N GLN A 63 -3.54 3.08 6.24
CA GLN A 63 -3.80 4.47 6.64
C GLN A 63 -2.75 5.42 6.07
N PHE A 64 -1.46 5.10 6.17
CA PHE A 64 -0.39 5.92 5.63
C PHE A 64 -0.51 6.07 4.11
N LEU A 65 -0.72 4.97 3.39
CA LEU A 65 -0.91 5.03 1.93
C LEU A 65 -2.13 5.85 1.54
N ARG A 66 -3.23 5.77 2.32
CA ARG A 66 -4.42 6.59 2.09
C ARG A 66 -4.15 8.07 2.29
N GLU A 67 -3.41 8.45 3.33
CA GLU A 67 -3.03 9.84 3.59
C GLU A 67 -2.09 10.39 2.51
N ALA A 68 -1.13 9.58 2.07
CA ALA A 68 -0.19 9.94 1.01
C ALA A 68 -0.83 10.03 -0.39
N THR A 69 -2.01 9.45 -0.56
CA THR A 69 -2.74 9.43 -1.84
C THR A 69 -4.06 10.20 -1.82
N ALA A 70 -4.35 10.94 -0.74
CA ALA A 70 -5.57 11.73 -0.55
C ALA A 70 -5.64 12.97 -1.44
#